data_AF-A0A815WVX1-F1
#
_entry.id   AF-A0A815WVX1-F1
#
_cell.length_a   1.000
_cell.length_b   1.000
_cell.length_c   1.000
_cell.angle_alpha   90.00
_cell.angle_beta   90.00
_cell.angle_gamma   90.00
#
_symmetry.space_group_name_H-M   'P 1'
#
loop_
_entity.id
_entity.type
_entity.pdbx_description
1 polymer ?
#
loop_
_entity_poly.entity_id
_entity_poly.type
_entity_poly.pdbx_seq_one_letter_code
_entity_poly.pdbx_strand_id
1 'polypeptide(L)'
;QLKQSGFDRPTFINNFINLKDLYMEYYPSSRIRGMKDMLKKSNLILEGKHHSGIDDTKNITKIAQWLIQNNKILKLTYRAIK
;
A
#
# COMPACT_ATOMS: atom_id res chain seq x y z
N GLN A 1 -11.97 -1.16 -15.78
CA GLN A 1 -12.02 0.23 -16.27
C GLN A 1 -11.37 0.40 -17.65
N LEU A 2 -10.04 0.37 -17.80
CA LEU A 2 -9.36 0.69 -19.08
C LEU A 2 -9.93 -0.05 -20.30
N LYS A 3 -10.06 -1.38 -20.22
CA LYS A 3 -10.68 -2.20 -21.28
C LYS A 3 -12.12 -1.76 -21.63
N GLN A 4 -12.92 -1.38 -20.64
CA GLN A 4 -14.31 -0.93 -20.85
C GLN A 4 -14.36 0.48 -21.46
N SER A 5 -13.35 1.30 -21.16
CA SER A 5 -13.21 2.66 -21.69
C SER A 5 -12.47 2.72 -23.03
N GLY A 6 -12.08 1.58 -23.60
CA GLY A 6 -11.38 1.51 -24.90
C GLY A 6 -9.94 2.02 -24.89
N PHE A 7 -9.34 2.20 -23.71
CA PHE A 7 -7.95 2.65 -23.60
C PHE A 7 -6.99 1.48 -23.43
N ASP A 8 -5.87 1.57 -24.15
CA ASP A 8 -4.72 0.70 -23.91
C ASP A 8 -4.19 0.87 -22.50
N ARG A 9 -3.61 -0.20 -21.96
CA ARG A 9 -3.04 -0.18 -20.63
C ARG A 9 -1.71 0.59 -20.64
N PRO A 10 -1.58 1.71 -19.91
CA PRO A 10 -0.31 2.41 -19.83
C PRO A 10 0.73 1.55 -19.11
N THR A 11 1.98 1.57 -19.58
CA THR A 11 3.05 0.72 -19.02
C THR A 11 3.47 1.14 -17.61
N PHE A 12 3.33 2.43 -17.25
CA PHE A 12 3.73 2.93 -15.93
C PHE A 12 2.88 2.37 -14.78
N ILE A 13 1.65 1.90 -15.03
CA ILE A 13 0.79 1.28 -13.99
C ILE A 13 1.03 -0.23 -13.82
N ASN A 14 1.99 -0.81 -14.56
CA ASN A 14 2.30 -2.24 -14.48
C ASN A 14 3.16 -2.60 -13.27
N ASN A 15 3.87 -1.63 -12.72
CA ASN A 15 4.79 -1.81 -11.61
C ASN A 15 4.34 -0.95 -10.45
N PHE A 16 4.15 -1.55 -9.28
CA PHE A 16 3.73 -0.81 -8.08
C PHE A 16 4.22 -1.51 -6.81
N ILE A 17 4.17 -0.77 -5.72
CA ILE A 17 4.45 -1.27 -4.37
C ILE A 17 3.11 -1.60 -3.73
N ASN A 18 2.86 -2.88 -3.51
CA ASN A 18 1.82 -3.32 -2.59
C ASN A 18 2.36 -3.21 -1.17
N LEU A 19 1.96 -2.14 -0.48
CA LEU A 19 2.47 -1.83 0.86
C LEU A 19 2.14 -2.93 1.89
N LYS A 20 1.04 -3.68 1.70
CA LYS A 20 0.68 -4.80 2.58
C LYS A 20 1.71 -5.92 2.49
N ASP A 21 2.10 -6.29 1.27
CA ASP A 21 3.06 -7.37 1.04
C ASP A 21 4.43 -6.97 1.61
N LEU A 22 4.85 -5.72 1.37
CA LEU A 22 6.09 -5.19 1.92
C LEU A 22 6.07 -5.13 3.45
N TYR A 23 4.94 -4.73 4.06
CA TYR A 23 4.78 -4.73 5.51
C TYR A 23 4.89 -6.15 6.07
N MET A 24 4.24 -7.13 5.44
CA MET A 24 4.32 -8.54 5.88
C MET A 24 5.73 -9.12 5.72
N GLU A 25 6.48 -8.69 4.70
CA GLU A 25 7.89 -9.09 4.54
C GLU A 25 8.74 -8.62 5.73
N TYR A 26 8.58 -7.37 6.17
CA TYR A 26 9.34 -6.83 7.30
C TYR A 26 8.81 -7.24 8.68
N TYR A 27 7.54 -7.61 8.79
CA TYR A 27 6.86 -7.94 10.04
C TYR A 27 6.03 -9.24 9.93
N PRO A 28 6.67 -10.40 9.68
CA PRO A 28 6.00 -11.66 9.30
C PRO A 28 5.15 -12.30 10.40
N SER A 29 5.40 -12.00 11.67
CA SER A 29 4.63 -12.53 12.81
C SER A 29 3.22 -11.92 12.94
N SER A 30 2.88 -10.93 12.12
CA SER A 30 1.57 -10.27 12.17
C SER A 30 0.65 -10.76 11.06
N ARG A 31 -0.50 -11.36 11.45
CA ARG A 31 -1.61 -11.55 10.51
C ARG A 31 -2.21 -10.18 10.17
N ILE A 32 -1.91 -9.67 8.98
CA ILE A 32 -2.38 -8.38 8.48
C ILE A 32 -3.49 -8.60 7.45
N ARG A 33 -4.70 -8.07 7.70
CA ARG A 33 -5.81 -8.13 6.73
C ARG A 33 -5.81 -6.96 5.75
N GLY A 34 -5.28 -5.81 6.15
CA GLY A 34 -5.26 -4.61 5.32
C GLY A 34 -4.77 -3.37 6.06
N MET A 35 -5.08 -2.20 5.51
CA MET A 35 -4.57 -0.90 5.97
C MET A 35 -4.87 -0.59 7.45
N LYS A 36 -6.09 -0.86 7.93
CA LYS A 36 -6.45 -0.70 9.36
C LYS A 36 -5.59 -1.53 10.30
N ASP A 37 -5.27 -2.78 9.93
CA ASP A 37 -4.43 -3.65 10.75
C ASP A 37 -2.98 -3.13 10.77
N MET A 38 -2.47 -2.64 9.63
CA MET A 38 -1.15 -2.01 9.55
C MET A 38 -1.08 -0.76 10.44
N LEU A 39 -2.06 0.15 10.35
CA LEU A 39 -2.14 1.32 11.23
C LEU A 39 -2.10 0.92 12.71
N LYS A 40 -2.97 -0.03 13.11
CA LYS A 40 -3.04 -0.50 14.50
C LYS A 40 -1.70 -1.08 14.97
N LYS A 41 -1.04 -1.89 14.15
CA LYS A 41 0.24 -2.52 14.50
C LYS A 41 1.41 -1.54 14.55
N SER A 42 1.36 -0.48 13.73
CA SER A 42 2.31 0.63 13.76
C SER A 42 2.00 1.70 14.81
N ASN A 43 0.96 1.52 15.63
CA ASN A 43 0.45 2.51 16.57
C ASN A 43 0.10 3.87 15.91
N LEU A 44 -0.46 3.83 14.70
CA LEU A 44 -0.92 4.99 13.96
C LEU A 44 -2.45 5.11 14.02
N ILE A 45 -2.93 6.35 14.14
CA ILE A 45 -4.36 6.66 14.16
C ILE A 45 -4.89 6.79 12.73
N LEU A 46 -6.03 6.16 12.47
CA LEU A 46 -6.78 6.33 11.23
C LEU A 46 -7.32 7.76 11.16
N GLU A 47 -7.01 8.47 10.08
CA GLU A 47 -7.57 9.78 9.78
C GLU A 47 -8.71 9.69 8.75
N GLY A 48 -9.76 10.47 8.97
CA GLY A 48 -10.89 10.57 8.04
C GLY A 48 -11.79 9.35 8.01
N LYS A 49 -12.42 9.08 6.86
CA LYS A 49 -13.41 8.02 6.69
C LYS A 49 -12.81 6.82 5.96
N HIS A 50 -12.91 5.64 6.57
CA HIS A 50 -12.52 4.40 5.89
C HIS A 50 -13.38 4.16 4.65
N HIS A 51 -12.77 3.70 3.56
CA HIS A 51 -13.38 3.55 2.22
C HIS A 51 -13.63 4.88 1.49
N SER A 52 -13.11 6.00 2.00
CA SER A 52 -12.91 7.23 1.23
C SER A 52 -11.55 7.16 0.55
N GLY A 53 -11.50 7.20 -0.79
CA GLY A 53 -10.25 7.03 -1.53
C GLY A 53 -9.15 8.02 -1.10
N ILE A 54 -9.51 9.28 -0.86
CA ILE A 54 -8.55 10.31 -0.42
C ILE A 54 -8.03 10.08 1.00
N ASP A 55 -8.90 9.64 1.92
CA ASP A 55 -8.49 9.40 3.30
C ASP A 55 -7.70 8.08 3.42
N ASP A 56 -8.10 7.04 2.68
CA ASP A 56 -7.34 5.79 2.60
C ASP A 56 -5.94 6.06 2.01
N THR A 57 -5.81 6.93 0.99
CA THR A 57 -4.50 7.36 0.46
C THR A 57 -3.65 8.03 1.55
N LYS A 58 -4.20 8.98 2.31
CA LYS A 58 -3.46 9.64 3.41
C LYS A 58 -2.95 8.63 4.44
N ASN A 59 -3.81 7.68 4.85
CA ASN A 59 -3.43 6.66 5.81
C ASN A 59 -2.36 5.68 5.27
N ILE A 60 -2.44 5.31 3.99
CA ILE A 60 -1.42 4.50 3.32
C ILE A 60 -0.09 5.27 3.27
N THR A 61 -0.12 6.57 2.97
CA THR A 61 1.08 7.43 3.00
C THR A 61 1.72 7.45 4.39
N LYS A 62 0.94 7.56 5.47
CA LYS A 62 1.47 7.49 6.84
C LYS A 62 2.19 6.17 7.12
N ILE A 63 1.62 5.04 6.70
CA ILE A 63 2.26 3.73 6.86
C ILE A 63 3.58 3.69 6.07
N ALA A 64 3.61 4.22 4.85
CA ALA A 64 4.84 4.27 4.05
C ALA A 64 5.92 5.14 4.71
N GLN A 65 5.55 6.31 5.26
CA GLN A 65 6.46 7.17 6.02
C GLN A 65 6.98 6.46 7.28
N TRP A 66 6.10 5.78 8.01
CA TRP A 66 6.48 5.02 9.20
C TRP A 66 7.47 3.90 8.87
N LEU A 67 7.29 3.19 7.75
CA LEU A 67 8.26 2.19 7.28
C LEU A 67 9.65 2.81 7.03
N ILE A 68 9.70 3.95 6.34
CA ILE A 68 10.95 4.67 6.07
C ILE A 68 11.62 5.09 7.39
N GLN A 69 10.86 5.67 8.32
CA GLN A 69 11.36 6.09 9.64
C GLN A 69 11.89 4.90 10.48
N ASN A 70 11.42 3.69 10.21
CA ASN A 70 11.89 2.45 10.83
C ASN A 70 12.96 1.72 9.98
N ASN A 71 13.69 2.47 9.14
CA ASN A 71 14.79 1.97 8.31
C ASN A 71 14.38 0.85 7.35
N LYS A 72 13.14 0.87 6.83
CA LYS A 72 12.67 -0.08 5.83
C LYS A 72 12.72 0.53 4.43
N ILE A 73 13.04 -0.30 3.44
CA ILE A 73 13.20 0.13 2.05
C ILE A 73 11.88 -0.10 1.31
N LEU A 74 11.33 0.95 0.71
CA LEU A 74 10.19 0.82 -0.19
C LEU A 74 10.66 0.32 -1.55
N LYS A 75 10.40 -0.97 -1.84
CA LYS A 75 10.77 -1.63 -3.10
C LYS A 75 9.54 -2.10 -3.86
N LEU A 76 9.67 -2.22 -5.19
CA LEU A 76 8.65 -2.83 -6.04
C LEU A 76 8.34 -4.25 -5.55
N THR A 77 7.06 -4.50 -5.25
CA THR A 77 6.58 -5.84 -4.87
C THR A 77 5.83 -6.51 -6.01
N TYR A 78 5.27 -5.73 -6.94
CA TYR A 78 4.61 -6.24 -8.12
C TYR A 78 5.25 -5.68 -9.38
N ARG A 79 5.50 -6.59 -10.32
CA ARG A 79 5.92 -6.30 -11.69
C ARG A 79 5.08 -7.15 -12.62
N ALA A 80 4.49 -6.55 -13.64
CA ALA A 80 3.93 -7.34 -14.72
C ALA A 80 5.07 -8.09 -15.44
N ILE A 81 4.95 -9.41 -15.56
CA ILE A 81 5.83 -10.18 -16.43
C ILE A 81 5.53 -9.70 -17.87
N LYS A 82 6.58 -9.36 -18.62
CA LYS A 82 6.47 -8.96 -20.03
C LYS A 82 5.90 -10.09 -20.87
#